data_AF-A0A1J3HP14-F1
#
_entry.id   AF-A0A1J3HP14-F1
#
_cell.length_a   1.000
_cell.length_b   1.000
_cell.length_c   1.000
_cell.angle_alpha   90.00
_cell.angle_beta   90.00
_cell.angle_gamma   90.00
#
_symmetry.space_group_name_H-M   'P 1'
#
loop_
_entity.id
_entity.type
_entity.pdbx_description
1 polymer ?
#
loop_
_entity_poly.entity_id
_entity_poly.type
_entity_poly.pdbx_seq_one_letter_code
_entity_poly.pdbx_strand_id
1 'polypeptide(L)'
;VLYCFSKILTLPGFETDKLLLLNLLEAFQPTEIPVASFPDFQPFPSPGTKEYLYIGVYCFFEDILNNACSFSFDLAFECLLTLQLVVTSAQKDLGKVSEEATEKRSSGHIRGLVPSLHAKLGTSAEKLLRHNWIDESTDNKGLKNKGEMVQNILRIYLETSGSTSDLLDELACTILPQASLSKSTEEDDSRDHEFPTLCSATFRGWCRTLHEENLAILNKLVKAVSSEKRLNCQSEATEAHLKNIHKTVNVVVSLVNLCRTHEKVAIHGMAIKYGGKYVDSFLKVFDFLEAHFQDHKGLVIQMVKDLQKATRTLQTLCSEAKGMKQTAITSKIPATKRSLERFLFHVKALLHTTSRGSNFWMGSLKHKDLRGQIVSSQAYVDNEADDVEENMSGEEPMEDDELPL
;
A
#
# COMPACT_ATOMS: atom_id res chain seq x y z
N VAL A 1 -11.75 -16.15 25.94
CA VAL A 1 -11.07 -17.29 25.29
C VAL A 1 -10.01 -16.82 24.30
N LEU A 2 -10.39 -16.16 23.19
CA LEU A 2 -9.46 -15.63 22.18
C LEU A 2 -8.30 -14.82 22.77
N TYR A 3 -8.61 -13.82 23.60
CA TYR A 3 -7.59 -13.01 24.27
C TYR A 3 -6.60 -13.84 25.08
N CYS A 4 -7.08 -14.81 25.87
CA CYS A 4 -6.23 -15.68 26.67
C CYS A 4 -5.34 -16.56 25.78
N PHE A 5 -5.92 -17.16 24.73
CA PHE A 5 -5.16 -17.97 23.76
C PHE A 5 -4.04 -17.15 23.10
N SER A 6 -4.39 -15.97 22.56
CA SER A 6 -3.41 -15.05 21.95
C SER A 6 -2.33 -14.60 22.93
N LYS A 7 -2.70 -14.33 24.20
CA LYS A 7 -1.71 -13.97 25.23
C LYS A 7 -0.78 -15.12 25.56
N ILE A 8 -1.31 -16.34 25.73
CA ILE A 8 -0.49 -17.52 26.02
C ILE A 8 0.49 -17.79 24.86
N LEU A 9 0.02 -17.73 23.61
CA LEU A 9 0.86 -17.99 22.44
C LEU A 9 1.98 -16.95 22.25
N THR A 10 1.78 -15.73 22.77
CA THR A 10 2.75 -14.62 22.68
C THR A 10 3.68 -14.51 23.89
N LEU A 11 3.54 -15.38 24.90
CA LEU A 11 4.41 -15.37 26.07
C LEU A 11 5.87 -15.70 25.68
N PRO A 12 6.86 -14.92 26.13
CA PRO A 12 8.27 -15.20 25.86
C PRO A 12 8.64 -16.61 26.37
N GLY A 13 9.20 -17.44 25.49
CA GLY A 13 9.62 -18.81 25.83
C GLY A 13 8.50 -19.86 25.81
N PHE A 14 7.23 -19.48 25.61
CA PHE A 14 6.14 -20.46 25.48
C PHE A 14 6.29 -21.32 24.22
N GLU A 15 6.67 -20.70 23.09
CA GLU A 15 6.95 -21.41 21.84
C GLU A 15 8.16 -22.38 21.94
N THR A 16 9.02 -22.24 22.96
CA THR A 16 10.15 -23.15 23.17
C THR A 16 9.81 -24.37 24.04
N ASP A 17 8.72 -24.30 24.81
CA ASP A 17 8.22 -25.43 25.57
C ASP A 17 7.27 -26.28 24.71
N LYS A 18 7.81 -27.34 24.11
CA LYS A 18 7.08 -28.23 23.21
C LYS A 18 5.86 -28.87 23.87
N LEU A 19 5.90 -29.14 25.17
CA LEU A 19 4.82 -29.84 25.87
C LEU A 19 3.66 -28.88 26.15
N LEU A 20 3.95 -27.65 26.59
CA LEU A 20 2.92 -26.64 26.82
C LEU A 20 2.20 -26.24 25.53
N LEU A 21 2.93 -26.10 24.42
CA LEU A 21 2.33 -25.81 23.12
C LEU A 21 1.42 -26.95 22.65
N LEU A 22 1.87 -28.21 22.74
CA LEU A 22 1.05 -29.37 22.39
C LEU A 22 -0.24 -29.43 23.22
N ASN A 23 -0.13 -29.30 24.55
CA ASN A 23 -1.29 -29.31 25.44
C ASN A 23 -2.28 -28.18 25.12
N LEU A 24 -1.77 -26.99 24.76
CA LEU A 24 -2.63 -25.89 24.34
C LEU A 24 -3.34 -26.20 23.02
N LEU A 25 -2.64 -26.73 22.02
CA LEU A 25 -3.26 -27.07 20.73
C LEU A 25 -4.28 -28.21 20.87
N GLU A 26 -4.00 -29.20 21.72
CA GLU A 26 -4.91 -30.30 22.05
C GLU A 26 -6.20 -29.81 22.72
N ALA A 27 -6.10 -28.84 23.65
CA ALA A 27 -7.27 -28.29 24.34
C ALA A 27 -8.28 -27.58 23.41
N PHE A 28 -7.85 -27.21 22.21
CA PHE A 28 -8.67 -26.54 21.19
C PHE A 28 -8.91 -27.43 19.96
N GLN A 29 -8.65 -28.74 20.05
CA GLN A 29 -9.01 -29.67 18.98
C GLN A 29 -10.52 -29.89 18.91
N PRO A 30 -11.14 -29.70 17.73
CA PRO A 30 -12.51 -30.11 17.52
C PRO A 30 -12.61 -31.64 17.43
N THR A 31 -13.80 -32.17 17.76
CA THR A 31 -14.09 -33.61 17.70
C THR A 31 -14.00 -34.16 16.28
N GLU A 32 -14.39 -33.35 15.29
CA GLU A 32 -14.31 -33.67 13.87
C GLU A 32 -13.64 -32.51 13.12
N ILE A 33 -12.64 -32.81 12.30
CA ILE A 33 -12.02 -31.82 11.40
C ILE A 33 -12.62 -31.99 10.00
N PRO A 34 -13.16 -30.93 9.39
CA PRO A 34 -13.67 -31.01 8.02
C PRO A 34 -12.52 -31.16 7.03
N VAL A 35 -12.14 -32.42 6.75
CA VAL A 35 -11.04 -32.80 5.82
C VAL A 35 -11.22 -32.16 4.43
N ALA A 36 -12.48 -31.97 4.00
CA ALA A 36 -12.81 -31.34 2.72
C ALA A 36 -12.33 -29.88 2.60
N SER A 37 -12.14 -29.17 3.72
CA SER A 37 -11.61 -27.80 3.76
C SER A 37 -10.11 -27.71 3.46
N PHE A 38 -9.43 -28.86 3.33
CA PHE A 38 -7.99 -28.99 3.16
C PHE A 38 -7.66 -30.00 2.04
N PRO A 39 -8.05 -29.71 0.78
CA PRO A 39 -7.86 -30.63 -0.34
C PRO A 39 -6.38 -30.87 -0.68
N ASP A 40 -5.51 -29.94 -0.32
CA ASP A 40 -4.06 -30.00 -0.60
C ASP A 40 -3.33 -31.10 0.19
N PHE A 41 -4.00 -31.70 1.18
CA PHE A 41 -3.39 -32.67 2.09
C PHE A 41 -3.75 -34.09 1.68
N GLN A 42 -2.87 -34.73 0.91
CA GLN A 42 -2.92 -36.17 0.68
C GLN A 42 -1.56 -36.83 0.93
N PRO A 43 -1.46 -37.76 1.91
CA PRO A 43 -2.48 -38.15 2.89
C PRO A 43 -2.73 -37.05 3.94
N PHE A 44 -3.95 -36.99 4.48
CA PHE A 44 -4.27 -36.06 5.57
C PHE A 44 -3.44 -36.41 6.84
N PRO A 45 -2.98 -35.42 7.62
CA PRO A 45 -2.20 -35.68 8.82
C PRO A 45 -2.91 -36.62 9.79
N SER A 46 -2.17 -37.54 10.42
CA SER A 46 -2.76 -38.47 11.39
C SER A 46 -3.13 -37.76 12.70
N PRO A 47 -4.21 -38.16 13.39
CA PRO A 47 -4.57 -37.62 14.70
C PRO A 47 -3.38 -37.67 15.67
N GLY A 48 -3.19 -36.61 16.45
CA GLY A 48 -2.08 -36.47 17.41
C GLY A 48 -0.75 -35.99 16.81
N THR A 49 -0.66 -35.83 15.49
CA THR A 49 0.49 -35.12 14.86
C THR A 49 0.36 -33.61 15.10
N LYS A 50 1.50 -32.90 15.15
CA LYS A 50 1.51 -31.43 15.30
C LYS A 50 0.72 -30.74 14.20
N GLU A 51 0.84 -31.26 12.98
CA GLU A 51 0.14 -30.79 11.79
C GLU A 51 -1.37 -30.90 11.95
N TYR A 52 -1.87 -32.06 12.40
CA TYR A 52 -3.28 -32.26 12.71
C TYR A 52 -3.76 -31.27 13.78
N LEU A 53 -2.96 -31.06 14.82
CA LEU A 53 -3.29 -30.13 15.89
C LEU A 53 -3.41 -28.68 15.37
N TYR A 54 -2.47 -28.20 14.57
CA TYR A 54 -2.54 -26.86 13.99
C TYR A 54 -3.76 -26.68 13.08
N ILE A 55 -4.10 -27.70 12.28
CA ILE A 55 -5.32 -27.68 11.44
C ILE A 55 -6.57 -27.58 12.32
N GLY A 56 -6.68 -28.42 13.36
CA GLY A 56 -7.85 -28.43 14.23
C GLY A 56 -8.07 -27.11 14.96
N VAL A 57 -7.02 -26.51 15.51
CA VAL A 57 -7.10 -25.19 16.16
C VAL A 57 -7.48 -24.09 15.16
N TYR A 58 -6.94 -24.16 13.94
CA TYR A 58 -7.32 -23.23 12.88
C TYR A 58 -8.80 -23.35 12.55
N CYS A 59 -9.32 -24.56 12.34
CA CYS A 59 -10.76 -24.80 12.09
C CYS A 59 -11.63 -24.26 13.22
N PHE A 60 -11.26 -24.54 14.47
CA PHE A 60 -12.01 -24.08 15.63
C PHE A 60 -12.18 -22.55 15.63
N PHE A 61 -11.10 -21.79 15.39
CA PHE A 61 -11.19 -20.33 15.35
C PHE A 61 -11.81 -19.80 14.06
N GLU A 62 -11.66 -20.49 12.93
CA GLU A 62 -12.32 -20.17 11.65
C GLU A 62 -13.85 -20.30 11.79
N ASP A 63 -14.35 -21.31 12.50
CA ASP A 63 -15.77 -21.49 12.78
C ASP A 63 -16.32 -20.38 13.66
N ILE A 64 -15.56 -19.96 14.69
CA ILE A 64 -15.93 -18.80 15.52
C ILE A 64 -15.95 -17.52 14.68
N LEU A 65 -14.96 -17.31 13.81
CA LEU A 65 -14.92 -16.16 12.90
C LEU A 65 -16.16 -16.15 11.99
N ASN A 66 -16.50 -17.29 11.40
CA ASN A 66 -17.65 -17.44 10.52
C ASN A 66 -18.97 -17.11 11.22
N ASN A 67 -19.14 -17.58 12.45
CA ASN A 67 -20.29 -17.26 13.27
C ASN A 67 -20.29 -15.79 13.70
N ALA A 68 -19.14 -15.23 14.08
CA ALA A 68 -19.01 -13.84 14.51
C ALA A 68 -19.39 -12.84 13.39
N CYS A 69 -19.21 -13.21 12.12
CA CYS A 69 -19.61 -12.37 11.00
C CYS A 69 -21.07 -11.92 11.08
N SER A 70 -21.98 -12.78 11.56
CA SER A 70 -23.41 -12.45 11.59
C SER A 70 -23.84 -11.48 12.70
N PHE A 71 -22.98 -11.21 13.70
CA PHE A 71 -23.39 -10.41 14.86
C PHE A 71 -22.33 -9.48 15.45
N SER A 72 -21.03 -9.64 15.13
CA SER A 72 -19.97 -8.82 15.72
C SER A 72 -18.70 -8.74 14.87
N PHE A 73 -18.46 -7.56 14.29
CA PHE A 73 -17.20 -7.25 13.61
C PHE A 73 -15.99 -7.36 14.54
N ASP A 74 -16.09 -6.86 15.77
CA ASP A 74 -14.95 -6.82 16.70
C ASP A 74 -14.52 -8.24 17.07
N LEU A 75 -15.48 -9.13 17.31
CA LEU A 75 -15.19 -10.54 17.58
C LEU A 75 -14.58 -11.23 16.34
N ALA A 76 -15.13 -11.00 15.15
CA ALA A 76 -14.61 -11.58 13.91
C ALA A 76 -13.16 -11.10 13.63
N PHE A 77 -12.87 -9.82 13.89
CA PHE A 77 -11.53 -9.27 13.80
C PHE A 77 -10.56 -9.90 14.79
N GLU A 78 -10.94 -10.03 16.06
CA GLU A 78 -10.11 -10.70 17.07
C GLU A 78 -9.85 -12.17 16.71
N CYS A 79 -10.83 -12.87 16.13
CA CYS A 79 -10.63 -14.22 15.60
C CYS A 79 -9.60 -14.24 14.48
N LEU A 80 -9.64 -13.29 13.55
CA LEU A 80 -8.66 -13.18 12.46
C LEU A 80 -7.24 -12.97 13.00
N LEU A 81 -7.07 -12.11 14.00
CA LEU A 81 -5.78 -11.90 14.66
C LEU A 81 -5.29 -13.18 15.36
N THR A 82 -6.19 -13.90 16.03
CA THR A 82 -5.85 -15.20 16.63
C THR A 82 -5.43 -16.21 15.55
N LEU A 83 -6.13 -16.30 14.42
CA LEU A 83 -5.74 -17.16 13.29
C LEU A 83 -4.36 -16.78 12.73
N GLN A 84 -4.06 -15.48 12.58
CA GLN A 84 -2.74 -15.00 12.15
C GLN A 84 -1.64 -15.45 13.12
N LEU A 85 -1.89 -15.39 14.43
CA LEU A 85 -0.96 -15.87 15.45
C LEU A 85 -0.76 -17.40 15.38
N VAL A 86 -1.82 -18.16 15.14
CA VAL A 86 -1.74 -19.63 14.93
C VAL A 86 -0.87 -19.95 13.72
N VAL A 87 -1.10 -19.28 12.59
CA VAL A 87 -0.30 -19.46 11.36
C VAL A 87 1.17 -19.10 11.60
N THR A 88 1.43 -18.00 12.32
CA THR A 88 2.80 -17.57 12.67
C THR A 88 3.48 -18.59 13.58
N SER A 89 2.77 -19.13 14.57
CA SER A 89 3.27 -20.18 15.44
C SER A 89 3.59 -21.46 14.65
N ALA A 90 2.68 -21.89 13.75
CA ALA A 90 2.89 -23.03 12.87
C ALA A 90 4.12 -22.82 11.98
N GLN A 91 4.30 -21.62 11.42
CA GLN A 91 5.49 -21.28 10.62
C GLN A 91 6.78 -21.41 11.42
N LYS A 92 6.80 -21.01 12.69
CA LYS A 92 7.98 -21.11 13.55
C LYS A 92 8.26 -22.54 14.02
N ASP A 93 7.24 -23.29 14.42
CA ASP A 93 7.41 -24.64 14.97
C ASP A 93 7.68 -25.67 13.87
N LEU A 94 6.96 -25.59 12.75
CA LEU A 94 7.11 -26.52 11.62
C LEU A 94 8.21 -26.07 10.64
N GLY A 95 8.45 -24.76 10.49
CA GLY A 95 9.48 -24.23 9.59
C GLY A 95 10.91 -24.56 10.04
N LYS A 96 11.18 -24.59 11.35
CA LYS A 96 12.51 -24.93 11.90
C LYS A 96 12.93 -26.39 11.63
N VAL A 97 11.96 -27.30 11.55
CA VAL A 97 12.21 -28.73 11.30
C VAL A 97 12.77 -28.97 9.89
N SER A 98 12.52 -28.04 8.95
CA SER A 98 12.99 -28.16 7.56
C SER A 98 14.48 -27.82 7.37
N GLU A 99 15.12 -27.05 8.25
CA GLU A 99 16.55 -26.73 8.12
C GLU A 99 17.46 -27.80 8.75
N GLU A 100 17.02 -28.45 9.84
CA GLU A 100 17.78 -29.51 10.52
C GLU A 100 17.65 -30.89 9.83
N ALA A 101 16.63 -31.10 8.99
CA ALA A 101 16.35 -32.39 8.34
C ALA A 101 17.07 -32.59 6.98
N THR A 102 18.14 -31.84 6.69
CA THR A 102 18.87 -31.97 5.41
C THR A 102 19.80 -33.19 5.35
N GLU A 103 19.80 -34.10 6.34
CA GLU A 103 20.68 -35.29 6.29
C GLU A 103 20.05 -36.67 6.51
N LYS A 104 18.75 -36.83 6.77
CA LYS A 104 18.18 -38.20 6.86
C LYS A 104 16.84 -38.35 6.14
N ARG A 105 16.90 -39.22 5.11
CA ARG A 105 15.80 -39.78 4.33
C ARG A 105 14.59 -40.18 5.19
N SER A 106 13.59 -39.31 5.28
CA SER A 106 12.15 -39.64 5.27
C SER A 106 11.31 -38.39 5.52
N SER A 107 10.60 -37.90 4.51
CA SER A 107 9.28 -37.22 4.59
C SER A 107 9.09 -36.31 3.37
N GLY A 108 8.60 -36.89 2.28
CA GLY A 108 8.25 -36.15 1.05
C GLY A 108 6.87 -35.50 1.05
N HIS A 109 6.15 -35.41 2.18
CA HIS A 109 4.68 -35.25 2.15
C HIS A 109 4.09 -34.12 3.03
N ILE A 110 4.89 -33.29 3.71
CA ILE A 110 4.40 -32.31 4.73
C ILE A 110 4.66 -30.83 4.33
N ARG A 111 5.25 -30.57 3.17
CA ARG A 111 5.76 -29.24 2.76
C ARG A 111 4.67 -28.16 2.50
N GLY A 112 3.38 -28.51 2.57
CA GLY A 112 2.25 -27.64 2.19
C GLY A 112 1.47 -26.97 3.33
N LEU A 113 1.65 -27.39 4.60
CA LEU A 113 0.74 -26.96 5.67
C LEU A 113 0.70 -25.45 5.89
N VAL A 114 1.87 -24.86 6.13
CA VAL A 114 1.97 -23.41 6.40
C VAL A 114 1.46 -22.59 5.22
N PRO A 115 1.83 -22.86 3.95
CA PRO A 115 1.21 -22.22 2.79
C PRO A 115 -0.32 -22.35 2.72
N SER A 116 -0.90 -23.53 2.96
CA SER A 116 -2.37 -23.71 2.92
C SER A 116 -3.08 -22.97 4.05
N LEU A 117 -2.54 -22.97 5.28
CA LEU A 117 -3.09 -22.17 6.39
C LEU A 117 -2.99 -20.67 6.09
N HIS A 118 -1.90 -20.23 5.48
CA HIS A 118 -1.71 -18.85 5.07
C HIS A 118 -2.71 -18.42 3.97
N ALA A 119 -2.98 -19.29 2.99
CA ALA A 119 -4.00 -19.05 1.98
C ALA A 119 -5.41 -18.95 2.59
N LYS A 120 -5.76 -19.85 3.52
CA LYS A 120 -7.03 -19.78 4.27
C LYS A 120 -7.15 -18.51 5.11
N LEU A 121 -6.05 -18.04 5.69
CA LEU A 121 -6.04 -16.77 6.43
C LEU A 121 -6.39 -15.60 5.50
N GLY A 122 -5.87 -15.64 4.27
CA GLY A 122 -6.22 -14.69 3.21
C GLY A 122 -7.69 -14.73 2.83
N THR A 123 -8.27 -15.91 2.62
CA THR A 123 -9.71 -16.07 2.37
C THR A 123 -10.56 -15.54 3.53
N SER A 124 -10.11 -15.75 4.77
CA SER A 124 -10.80 -15.24 5.97
C SER A 124 -10.74 -13.71 6.03
N ALA A 125 -9.58 -13.11 5.76
CA ALA A 125 -9.41 -11.66 5.70
C ALA A 125 -10.24 -11.04 4.57
N GLU A 126 -10.21 -11.65 3.38
CA GLU A 126 -11.05 -11.27 2.23
C GLU A 126 -12.53 -11.29 2.61
N LYS A 127 -13.00 -12.39 3.21
CA LYS A 127 -14.38 -12.54 3.67
C LYS A 127 -14.79 -11.38 4.59
N LEU A 128 -13.96 -10.98 5.55
CA LEU A 128 -14.28 -9.84 6.42
C LEU A 128 -14.34 -8.50 5.67
N LEU A 129 -13.50 -8.30 4.65
CA LEU A 129 -13.52 -7.08 3.84
C LEU A 129 -14.75 -7.01 2.91
N ARG A 130 -15.21 -8.17 2.44
CA ARG A 130 -16.39 -8.33 1.58
C ARG A 130 -17.70 -8.43 2.35
N HIS A 131 -17.65 -8.69 3.66
CA HIS A 131 -18.86 -8.83 4.46
C HIS A 131 -19.54 -7.48 4.69
N ASN A 132 -20.88 -7.50 4.66
CA ASN A 132 -21.70 -6.32 4.85
C ASN A 132 -22.03 -6.12 6.33
N TRP A 133 -21.31 -5.23 7.00
CA TRP A 133 -21.40 -5.01 8.45
C TRP A 133 -22.48 -3.99 8.85
N ILE A 134 -23.62 -4.00 8.14
CA ILE A 134 -24.72 -3.06 8.43
C ILE A 134 -25.33 -3.41 9.79
N ASP A 135 -25.32 -2.42 10.67
CA ASP A 135 -26.10 -2.44 11.90
C ASP A 135 -27.51 -1.94 11.53
N GLU A 136 -28.53 -2.79 11.69
CA GLU A 136 -29.95 -2.46 11.41
C GLU A 136 -30.43 -1.21 12.17
N SER A 137 -29.64 -0.71 13.14
CA SER A 137 -30.04 0.38 14.02
C SER A 137 -29.49 1.77 13.69
N THR A 138 -28.53 1.97 12.77
CA THR A 138 -28.23 3.33 12.23
C THR A 138 -27.20 3.36 11.09
N ASP A 139 -27.49 4.17 10.07
CA ASP A 139 -26.60 4.72 9.03
C ASP A 139 -25.09 4.62 9.33
N ASN A 140 -24.42 3.60 8.79
CA ASN A 140 -22.95 3.51 8.69
C ASN A 140 -22.14 3.75 10.00
N LYS A 141 -22.76 3.67 11.18
CA LYS A 141 -22.05 3.93 12.46
C LYS A 141 -21.13 2.77 12.85
N GLY A 142 -21.46 1.54 12.45
CA GLY A 142 -20.72 0.33 12.84
C GLY A 142 -19.22 0.39 12.51
N LEU A 143 -18.83 1.04 11.41
CA LEU A 143 -17.44 1.09 10.93
C LEU A 143 -16.72 2.42 11.20
N LYS A 144 -17.43 3.44 11.72
CA LYS A 144 -16.93 4.82 11.85
C LYS A 144 -15.65 4.94 12.70
N ASN A 145 -15.49 4.05 13.67
CA ASN A 145 -14.32 4.00 14.56
C ASN A 145 -13.43 2.76 14.34
N LYS A 146 -13.72 1.96 13.31
CA LYS A 146 -13.04 0.66 13.06
C LYS A 146 -12.01 0.73 11.93
N GLY A 147 -11.65 1.95 11.51
CA GLY A 147 -10.75 2.17 10.39
C GLY A 147 -9.36 1.54 10.60
N GLU A 148 -8.85 1.45 11.83
CA GLU A 148 -7.59 0.78 12.13
C GLU A 148 -7.69 -0.74 11.99
N MET A 149 -8.81 -1.33 12.45
CA MET A 149 -9.07 -2.76 12.29
C MET A 149 -9.16 -3.13 10.81
N VAL A 150 -9.90 -2.36 10.00
CA VAL A 150 -9.97 -2.58 8.55
C VAL A 150 -8.61 -2.44 7.87
N GLN A 151 -7.77 -1.49 8.29
CA GLN A 151 -6.39 -1.37 7.79
C GLN A 151 -5.56 -2.63 8.09
N ASN A 152 -5.73 -3.23 9.26
CA ASN A 152 -5.04 -4.47 9.64
C ASN A 152 -5.56 -5.67 8.85
N ILE A 153 -6.88 -5.81 8.67
CA ILE A 153 -7.47 -6.87 7.83
C ILE A 153 -6.94 -6.75 6.40
N LEU A 154 -6.91 -5.54 5.84
CA LEU A 154 -6.38 -5.28 4.50
C LEU A 154 -4.89 -5.64 4.38
N ARG A 155 -4.09 -5.36 5.40
CA ARG A 155 -2.69 -5.77 5.42
C ARG A 155 -2.55 -7.30 5.44
N ILE A 156 -3.32 -7.99 6.28
CA ILE A 156 -3.35 -9.46 6.31
C ILE A 156 -3.73 -10.01 4.93
N TYR A 157 -4.76 -9.45 4.29
CA TYR A 157 -5.20 -9.87 2.95
C TYR A 157 -4.10 -9.70 1.89
N LEU A 158 -3.39 -8.57 1.91
CA LEU A 158 -2.26 -8.32 1.01
C LEU A 158 -1.06 -9.25 1.27
N GLU A 159 -0.71 -9.45 2.54
CA GLU A 159 0.39 -10.33 2.96
C GLU A 159 0.13 -11.80 2.63
N THR A 160 -1.14 -12.23 2.70
CA THR A 160 -1.56 -13.62 2.48
C THR A 160 -1.78 -14.00 1.03
N SER A 161 -1.88 -13.01 0.14
CA SER A 161 -2.06 -13.25 -1.30
C SER A 161 -0.84 -13.92 -1.95
N GLY A 162 -1.10 -14.76 -2.95
CA GLY A 162 -0.04 -15.44 -3.71
C GLY A 162 0.91 -14.48 -4.45
N SER A 163 0.43 -13.28 -4.78
CA SER A 163 1.24 -12.19 -5.32
C SER A 163 0.72 -10.84 -4.80
N THR A 164 1.36 -10.33 -3.76
CA THR A 164 1.01 -9.04 -3.15
C THR A 164 1.05 -7.90 -4.16
N SER A 165 1.97 -7.94 -5.14
CA SER A 165 2.06 -6.90 -6.16
C SER A 165 0.88 -6.90 -7.14
N ASP A 166 0.32 -8.07 -7.46
CA ASP A 166 -0.82 -8.18 -8.38
C ASP A 166 -2.10 -7.73 -7.70
N LEU A 167 -2.35 -8.25 -6.48
CA LEU A 167 -3.51 -7.85 -5.70
C LEU A 167 -3.49 -6.35 -5.38
N LEU A 168 -2.31 -5.79 -5.07
CA LEU A 168 -2.17 -4.35 -4.81
C LEU A 168 -2.47 -3.51 -6.06
N ASP A 169 -2.04 -3.95 -7.24
CA ASP A 169 -2.35 -3.28 -8.51
C ASP A 169 -3.86 -3.32 -8.78
N GLU A 170 -4.51 -4.48 -8.62
CA GLU A 170 -5.96 -4.62 -8.78
C GLU A 170 -6.75 -3.71 -7.83
N LEU A 171 -6.41 -3.75 -6.52
CA LEU A 171 -7.08 -2.93 -5.51
C LEU A 171 -6.91 -1.43 -5.80
N ALA A 172 -5.70 -0.98 -6.17
CA ALA A 172 -5.40 0.43 -6.38
C ALA A 172 -5.87 0.97 -7.74
N CYS A 173 -5.79 0.17 -8.80
CA CYS A 173 -6.05 0.60 -10.17
C CYS A 173 -7.51 0.37 -10.61
N THR A 174 -8.20 -0.62 -10.04
CA THR A 174 -9.56 -0.99 -10.44
C THR A 174 -10.58 -0.71 -9.33
N ILE A 175 -10.40 -1.32 -8.15
CA ILE A 175 -11.43 -1.33 -7.10
C ILE A 175 -11.56 0.05 -6.43
N LEU A 176 -10.44 0.64 -6.01
CA LEU A 176 -10.44 1.92 -5.28
C LEU A 176 -10.97 3.11 -6.10
N PRO A 177 -10.64 3.24 -7.41
CA PRO A 177 -11.24 4.28 -8.27
C PRO A 177 -12.74 4.10 -8.48
N GLN A 178 -13.25 2.86 -8.59
CA GLN A 178 -14.69 2.62 -8.74
C GLN A 178 -15.48 3.07 -7.50
N ALA A 179 -14.98 2.75 -6.30
CA ALA A 179 -15.58 3.22 -5.04
C ALA A 179 -15.50 4.75 -4.85
N SER A 180 -14.64 5.43 -5.61
CA SER A 180 -14.52 6.88 -5.59
C SER A 180 -15.58 7.58 -6.44
N LEU A 181 -16.02 6.92 -7.52
CA LEU A 181 -16.98 7.44 -8.50
C LEU A 181 -18.43 7.25 -8.07
N SER A 182 -18.72 6.34 -7.14
CA SER A 182 -20.07 5.99 -6.68
C SER A 182 -20.76 7.01 -5.77
N LYS A 183 -20.20 8.22 -5.61
CA LYS A 183 -20.79 9.28 -4.75
C LYS A 183 -21.96 10.05 -5.38
N SER A 184 -22.41 9.71 -6.58
CA SER A 184 -23.56 10.38 -7.20
C SER A 184 -24.76 9.42 -7.30
N THR A 185 -25.83 9.84 -6.61
CA THR A 185 -27.23 9.42 -6.72
C THR A 185 -27.73 8.50 -5.60
N GLU A 186 -28.62 9.06 -4.77
CA GLU A 186 -29.31 8.49 -3.61
C GLU A 186 -30.35 7.41 -3.96
N GLU A 187 -30.27 6.79 -5.16
CA GLU A 187 -31.31 5.88 -5.67
C GLU A 187 -30.76 4.57 -6.27
N ASP A 188 -29.65 4.04 -5.76
CA ASP A 188 -29.18 2.71 -6.18
C ASP A 188 -28.74 1.86 -4.99
N ASP A 189 -29.71 1.48 -4.16
CA ASP A 189 -29.60 0.52 -3.05
C ASP A 189 -29.30 -0.92 -3.51
N SER A 190 -28.86 -1.13 -4.77
CA SER A 190 -28.67 -2.45 -5.38
C SER A 190 -27.30 -2.68 -6.01
N ARG A 191 -26.27 -1.89 -5.66
CA ARG A 191 -24.91 -2.22 -6.08
C ARG A 191 -24.18 -3.00 -4.99
N ASP A 192 -24.06 -4.30 -5.23
CA ASP A 192 -23.10 -5.18 -4.56
C ASP A 192 -21.69 -4.63 -4.82
N HIS A 193 -21.23 -3.70 -3.99
CA HIS A 193 -19.83 -3.35 -3.94
C HIS A 193 -19.06 -4.59 -3.50
N GLU A 194 -18.10 -5.02 -4.30
CA GLU A 194 -17.22 -6.17 -4.00
C GLU A 194 -16.64 -6.09 -2.57
N PHE A 195 -16.43 -4.88 -2.05
CA PHE A 195 -15.91 -4.59 -0.73
C PHE A 195 -16.77 -3.53 0.00
N PRO A 196 -17.83 -3.93 0.73
CA PRO A 196 -18.65 -3.01 1.52
C PRO A 196 -17.85 -2.24 2.59
N THR A 197 -16.74 -2.82 3.06
CA THR A 197 -15.82 -2.15 3.99
C THR A 197 -15.02 -1.02 3.35
N LEU A 198 -15.08 -0.81 2.03
CA LEU A 198 -14.53 0.35 1.33
C LEU A 198 -15.58 1.46 1.23
N CYS A 199 -15.84 2.13 2.36
CA CYS A 199 -16.84 3.19 2.47
C CYS A 199 -16.20 4.52 2.86
N SER A 200 -17.01 5.59 2.96
CA SER A 200 -16.53 6.95 3.23
C SER A 200 -15.70 7.08 4.53
N ALA A 201 -15.96 6.23 5.54
CA ALA A 201 -15.29 6.20 6.83
C ALA A 201 -13.89 5.54 6.77
N THR A 202 -13.76 4.47 5.99
CA THR A 202 -12.54 3.64 5.91
C THR A 202 -11.69 3.94 4.70
N PHE A 203 -12.21 4.65 3.70
CA PHE A 203 -11.52 5.00 2.44
C PHE A 203 -10.12 5.57 2.68
N ARG A 204 -9.97 6.43 3.70
CA ARG A 204 -8.67 7.00 4.07
C ARG A 204 -7.69 5.92 4.55
N GLY A 205 -8.17 4.96 5.34
CA GLY A 205 -7.37 3.83 5.81
C GLY A 205 -6.90 2.97 4.65
N TRP A 206 -7.80 2.63 3.73
CA TRP A 206 -7.47 1.91 2.50
C TRP A 206 -6.36 2.63 1.71
N CYS A 207 -6.56 3.91 1.37
CA CYS A 207 -5.55 4.70 0.64
C CYS A 207 -4.18 4.69 1.33
N ARG A 208 -4.17 4.81 2.67
CA ARG A 208 -2.94 4.78 3.45
C ARG A 208 -2.23 3.43 3.33
N THR A 209 -2.95 2.33 3.57
CA THR A 209 -2.37 0.98 3.52
C THR A 209 -1.81 0.69 2.13
N LEU A 210 -2.54 1.01 1.05
CA LEU A 210 -2.03 0.76 -0.31
C LEU A 210 -0.77 1.59 -0.62
N HIS A 211 -0.68 2.83 -0.14
CA HIS A 211 0.55 3.62 -0.26
C HIS A 211 1.74 3.02 0.50
N GLU A 212 1.50 2.53 1.73
CA GLU A 212 2.52 1.93 2.58
C GLU A 212 3.05 0.61 1.98
N GLU A 213 2.14 -0.26 1.55
CA GLU A 213 2.50 -1.54 0.93
C GLU A 213 3.20 -1.35 -0.41
N ASN A 214 2.74 -0.41 -1.25
CA ASN A 214 3.42 -0.11 -2.52
C ASN A 214 4.87 0.35 -2.29
N LEU A 215 5.08 1.21 -1.29
CA LEU A 215 6.40 1.68 -0.91
C LEU A 215 7.26 0.54 -0.34
N ALA A 216 6.67 -0.38 0.44
CA ALA A 216 7.36 -1.55 0.96
C ALA A 216 7.82 -2.50 -0.16
N ILE A 217 6.95 -2.78 -1.14
CA ILE A 217 7.28 -3.60 -2.32
C ILE A 217 8.41 -2.95 -3.12
N LEU A 218 8.32 -1.66 -3.43
CA LEU A 218 9.38 -0.97 -4.16
C LEU A 218 10.71 -1.00 -3.40
N ASN A 219 10.71 -0.81 -2.08
CA ASN A 219 11.94 -0.90 -1.28
C ASN A 219 12.52 -2.32 -1.23
N LYS A 220 11.69 -3.38 -1.27
CA LYS A 220 12.15 -4.76 -1.44
C LYS A 220 12.80 -4.94 -2.82
N LEU A 221 12.17 -4.43 -3.89
CA LEU A 221 12.72 -4.46 -5.25
C LEU A 221 14.06 -3.72 -5.35
N VAL A 222 14.19 -2.53 -4.73
CA VAL A 222 15.46 -1.78 -4.65
C VAL A 222 16.59 -2.66 -4.10
N LYS A 223 16.32 -3.42 -3.04
CA LYS A 223 17.32 -4.33 -2.44
C LYS A 223 17.66 -5.50 -3.35
N ALA A 224 16.65 -6.08 -4.02
CA ALA A 224 16.83 -7.18 -4.95
C ALA A 224 17.73 -6.76 -6.14
N VAL A 225 17.36 -5.70 -6.87
CA VAL A 225 18.11 -5.24 -8.04
C VAL A 225 19.51 -4.72 -7.69
N SER A 226 19.70 -4.15 -6.49
CA SER A 226 21.03 -3.73 -6.02
C SER A 226 21.95 -4.91 -5.71
N SER A 227 21.38 -6.07 -5.33
CA SER A 227 22.14 -7.28 -5.04
C SER A 227 22.52 -8.03 -6.32
N GLU A 228 21.66 -8.02 -7.33
CA GLU A 228 21.90 -8.63 -8.65
C GLU A 228 23.06 -7.99 -9.42
N LYS A 229 23.36 -6.69 -9.18
CA LYS A 229 24.57 -6.03 -9.72
C LYS A 229 25.88 -6.78 -9.37
N ARG A 230 25.88 -7.69 -8.40
CA ARG A 230 27.06 -8.48 -7.97
C ARG A 230 27.13 -9.88 -8.59
N LEU A 231 26.06 -10.37 -9.20
CA LEU A 231 25.93 -11.74 -9.69
C LEU A 231 25.44 -11.68 -11.14
N ASN A 232 26.35 -11.74 -12.11
CA ASN A 232 26.01 -11.85 -13.54
C ASN A 232 25.14 -13.10 -13.79
N CYS A 233 23.80 -13.02 -13.78
CA CYS A 233 22.89 -13.84 -14.62
C CYS A 233 21.37 -13.55 -14.40
N GLN A 234 20.61 -13.82 -15.48
CA GLN A 234 19.17 -14.16 -15.60
C GLN A 234 18.25 -13.07 -16.22
N SER A 235 18.03 -13.19 -17.55
CA SER A 235 17.09 -12.35 -18.33
C SER A 235 15.64 -12.44 -17.81
N GLU A 236 15.23 -13.61 -17.32
CA GLU A 236 13.86 -13.85 -16.85
C GLU A 236 13.57 -13.15 -15.50
N ALA A 237 14.53 -13.17 -14.56
CA ALA A 237 14.45 -12.43 -13.30
C ALA A 237 14.40 -10.91 -13.54
N THR A 238 15.19 -10.43 -14.52
CA THR A 238 15.19 -9.02 -14.94
C THR A 238 13.82 -8.57 -15.43
N GLU A 239 13.18 -9.38 -16.29
CA GLU A 239 11.85 -9.08 -16.81
C GLU A 239 10.79 -9.08 -15.68
N ALA A 240 10.86 -10.02 -14.75
CA ALA A 240 9.99 -10.06 -13.58
C ALA A 240 10.17 -8.82 -12.69
N HIS A 241 11.41 -8.38 -12.45
CA HIS A 241 11.70 -7.15 -11.73
C HIS A 241 11.13 -5.92 -12.44
N LEU A 242 11.34 -5.78 -13.75
CA LEU A 242 10.77 -4.66 -14.52
C LEU A 242 9.23 -4.64 -14.47
N LYS A 243 8.58 -5.80 -14.64
CA LYS A 243 7.12 -5.92 -14.52
C LYS A 243 6.63 -5.51 -13.14
N ASN A 244 7.30 -5.94 -12.07
CA ASN A 244 6.92 -5.58 -10.71
C ASN A 244 7.15 -4.09 -10.42
N ILE A 245 8.25 -3.49 -10.89
CA ILE A 245 8.45 -2.03 -10.77
C ILE A 245 7.35 -1.30 -11.55
N HIS A 246 6.97 -1.76 -12.74
CA HIS A 246 5.87 -1.17 -13.51
C HIS A 246 4.54 -1.20 -12.74
N LYS A 247 4.19 -2.32 -12.11
CA LYS A 247 3.00 -2.41 -11.24
C LYS A 247 3.08 -1.38 -10.10
N THR A 248 4.23 -1.24 -9.43
CA THR A 248 4.37 -0.22 -8.37
C THR A 248 4.17 1.21 -8.89
N VAL A 249 4.55 1.47 -10.15
CA VAL A 249 4.31 2.76 -10.82
C VAL A 249 2.82 2.95 -11.09
N ASN A 250 2.12 1.94 -11.61
CA ASN A 250 0.68 2.01 -11.87
C ASN A 250 -0.09 2.29 -10.58
N VAL A 251 0.24 1.58 -9.51
CA VAL A 251 -0.34 1.77 -8.17
C VAL A 251 -0.17 3.21 -7.69
N VAL A 252 1.06 3.77 -7.71
CA VAL A 252 1.26 5.15 -7.22
C VAL A 252 0.56 6.18 -8.11
N VAL A 253 0.53 5.94 -9.43
CA VAL A 253 -0.14 6.83 -10.38
C VAL A 253 -1.64 6.85 -10.14
N SER A 254 -2.26 5.67 -9.95
CA SER A 254 -3.67 5.55 -9.62
C SER A 254 -3.99 6.27 -8.30
N LEU A 255 -3.25 5.96 -7.23
CA LEU A 255 -3.46 6.58 -5.91
C LEU A 255 -3.32 8.10 -5.92
N VAL A 256 -2.34 8.64 -6.67
CA VAL A 256 -2.20 10.09 -6.84
C VAL A 256 -3.35 10.68 -7.66
N ASN A 257 -3.83 9.97 -8.68
CA ASN A 257 -4.94 10.44 -9.52
C ASN A 257 -6.28 10.49 -8.74
N LEU A 258 -6.46 9.70 -7.68
CA LEU A 258 -7.62 9.83 -6.79
C LEU A 258 -7.74 11.23 -6.18
N CYS A 259 -6.63 11.96 -6.00
CA CYS A 259 -6.67 13.33 -5.48
C CYS A 259 -7.38 14.31 -6.43
N ARG A 260 -7.56 13.94 -7.70
CA ARG A 260 -8.32 14.73 -8.67
C ARG A 260 -9.82 14.61 -8.47
N THR A 261 -10.32 13.56 -7.83
CA THR A 261 -11.77 13.37 -7.60
C THR A 261 -12.14 13.53 -6.13
N HIS A 262 -11.17 13.38 -5.22
CA HIS A 262 -11.38 13.59 -3.80
C HIS A 262 -10.78 14.92 -3.32
N GLU A 263 -11.61 15.76 -2.72
CA GLU A 263 -11.22 17.06 -2.18
C GLU A 263 -10.74 16.99 -0.71
N LYS A 264 -10.77 15.80 -0.11
CA LYS A 264 -10.37 15.63 1.29
C LYS A 264 -8.87 15.91 1.46
N VAL A 265 -8.54 16.98 2.19
CA VAL A 265 -7.17 17.40 2.57
C VAL A 265 -6.31 16.23 3.09
N ALA A 266 -6.91 15.33 3.86
CA ALA A 266 -6.19 14.17 4.40
C ALA A 266 -5.71 13.20 3.30
N ILE A 267 -6.43 13.06 2.19
CA ILE A 267 -6.03 12.23 1.04
C ILE A 267 -4.89 12.93 0.28
N HIS A 268 -5.01 14.23 0.03
CA HIS A 268 -3.96 15.04 -0.60
C HIS A 268 -2.65 15.00 0.20
N GLY A 269 -2.74 15.15 1.52
CA GLY A 269 -1.58 15.08 2.41
C GLY A 269 -0.89 13.71 2.38
N MET A 270 -1.64 12.62 2.25
CA MET A 270 -1.07 11.28 2.07
C MET A 270 -0.39 11.14 0.71
N ALA A 271 -1.02 11.58 -0.37
CA ALA A 271 -0.42 11.54 -1.70
C ALA A 271 0.88 12.34 -1.77
N ILE A 272 0.94 13.54 -1.17
CA ILE A 272 2.18 14.33 -1.06
C ILE A 272 3.25 13.54 -0.27
N LYS A 273 2.91 13.09 0.94
CA LYS A 273 3.85 12.39 1.84
C LYS A 273 4.41 11.11 1.22
N TYR A 274 3.54 10.21 0.76
CA TYR A 274 3.94 8.91 0.24
C TYR A 274 4.44 9.02 -1.20
N GLY A 275 3.89 9.93 -2.01
CA GLY A 275 4.37 10.21 -3.36
C GLY A 275 5.82 10.70 -3.38
N GLY A 276 6.20 11.62 -2.49
CA GLY A 276 7.60 12.05 -2.35
C GLY A 276 8.54 10.89 -1.99
N LYS A 277 8.17 10.10 -0.97
CA LYS A 277 8.94 8.91 -0.55
C LYS A 277 9.04 7.84 -1.64
N TYR A 278 7.97 7.64 -2.40
CA TYR A 278 7.93 6.72 -3.52
C TYR A 278 8.93 7.15 -4.59
N VAL A 279 8.89 8.43 -4.99
CA VAL A 279 9.81 8.97 -6.00
C VAL A 279 11.27 8.83 -5.54
N ASP A 280 11.57 9.12 -4.27
CA ASP A 280 12.92 8.90 -3.72
C ASP A 280 13.37 7.43 -3.81
N SER A 281 12.45 6.49 -3.59
CA SER A 281 12.74 5.05 -3.67
C SER A 281 12.86 4.59 -5.12
N PHE A 282 12.04 5.13 -6.02
CA PHE A 282 12.09 4.84 -7.45
C PHE A 282 13.40 5.33 -8.08
N LEU A 283 13.93 6.47 -7.63
CA LEU A 283 15.23 6.95 -8.05
C LEU A 283 16.37 5.96 -7.74
N LYS A 284 16.21 5.08 -6.75
CA LYS A 284 17.21 4.04 -6.42
C LYS A 284 17.19 2.85 -7.38
N VAL A 285 16.08 2.62 -8.10
CA VAL A 285 16.04 1.63 -9.19
C VAL A 285 16.44 2.22 -10.54
N PHE A 286 16.74 3.53 -10.60
CA PHE A 286 16.95 4.22 -11.87
C PHE A 286 18.17 3.69 -12.65
N ASP A 287 19.27 3.39 -11.96
CA ASP A 287 20.45 2.75 -12.60
C ASP A 287 20.11 1.41 -13.24
N PHE A 288 19.21 0.63 -12.61
CA PHE A 288 18.75 -0.64 -13.15
C PHE A 288 17.92 -0.42 -14.43
N LEU A 289 17.05 0.59 -14.42
CA LEU A 289 16.29 0.97 -15.63
C LEU A 289 17.21 1.45 -16.76
N GLU A 290 18.28 2.20 -16.46
CA GLU A 290 19.25 2.65 -17.44
C GLU A 290 20.04 1.48 -18.04
N ALA A 291 20.51 0.54 -17.20
CA ALA A 291 21.23 -0.64 -17.64
C ALA A 291 20.41 -1.52 -18.61
N HIS A 292 19.10 -1.59 -18.43
CA HIS A 292 18.18 -2.42 -19.23
C HIS A 292 17.37 -1.62 -20.26
N PHE A 293 17.70 -0.34 -20.49
CA PHE A 293 16.90 0.52 -21.35
C PHE A 293 16.88 0.05 -22.82
N GLN A 294 17.98 -0.47 -23.35
CA GLN A 294 18.03 -0.88 -24.76
C GLN A 294 17.09 -2.05 -25.05
N ASP A 295 17.07 -3.03 -24.16
CA ASP A 295 16.27 -4.25 -24.33
C ASP A 295 14.78 -4.02 -23.98
N HIS A 296 14.49 -3.09 -23.08
CA HIS A 296 13.13 -2.84 -22.56
C HIS A 296 12.64 -1.40 -22.74
N LYS A 297 13.11 -0.71 -23.78
CA LYS A 297 12.85 0.72 -24.05
C LYS A 297 11.38 1.12 -23.91
N GLY A 298 10.46 0.34 -24.51
CA GLY A 298 9.04 0.66 -24.50
C GLY A 298 8.46 0.72 -23.08
N LEU A 299 8.78 -0.29 -22.26
CA LEU A 299 8.31 -0.40 -20.88
C LEU A 299 8.90 0.70 -20.00
N VAL A 300 10.21 0.95 -20.09
CA VAL A 300 10.88 1.99 -19.28
C VAL A 300 10.35 3.39 -19.62
N ILE A 301 10.16 3.71 -20.91
CA ILE A 301 9.57 4.98 -21.34
C ILE A 301 8.14 5.13 -20.82
N GLN A 302 7.34 4.06 -20.86
CA GLN A 302 5.96 4.10 -20.37
C GLN A 302 5.92 4.39 -18.87
N MET A 303 6.71 3.68 -18.07
CA MET A 303 6.82 3.89 -16.62
C MET A 303 7.23 5.33 -16.28
N VAL A 304 8.24 5.86 -16.97
CA VAL A 304 8.71 7.24 -16.77
C VAL A 304 7.61 8.24 -17.13
N LYS A 305 6.91 8.05 -18.25
CA LYS A 305 5.82 8.94 -18.68
C LYS A 305 4.66 8.94 -17.68
N ASP A 306 4.26 7.77 -17.19
CA ASP A 306 3.14 7.66 -16.26
C ASP A 306 3.50 8.23 -14.89
N LEU A 307 4.69 7.91 -14.37
CA LEU A 307 5.19 8.53 -13.14
C LEU A 307 5.31 10.05 -13.31
N GLN A 308 5.73 10.55 -14.48
CA GLN A 308 5.79 11.99 -14.74
C GLN A 308 4.40 12.64 -14.65
N LYS A 309 3.33 12.01 -15.14
CA LYS A 309 1.95 12.53 -14.96
C LYS A 309 1.59 12.63 -13.49
N ALA A 310 1.91 11.62 -12.68
CA ALA A 310 1.68 11.65 -11.24
C ALA A 310 2.52 12.75 -10.55
N THR A 311 3.80 12.93 -10.91
CA THR A 311 4.63 14.00 -10.35
C THR A 311 4.08 15.40 -10.64
N ARG A 312 3.45 15.63 -11.81
CA ARG A 312 2.77 16.90 -12.11
C ARG A 312 1.58 17.13 -11.18
N THR A 313 0.76 16.10 -10.94
CA THR A 313 -0.34 16.18 -9.96
C THR A 313 0.20 16.49 -8.56
N LEU A 314 1.28 15.84 -8.13
CA LEU A 314 1.92 16.10 -6.83
C LEU A 314 2.48 17.53 -6.73
N GLN A 315 3.00 18.11 -7.82
CA GLN A 315 3.45 19.50 -7.86
C GLN A 315 2.27 20.46 -7.65
N THR A 316 1.16 20.25 -8.36
CA THR A 316 -0.07 21.04 -8.17
C THR A 316 -0.58 20.95 -6.74
N LEU A 317 -0.70 19.73 -6.18
CA LEU A 317 -1.11 19.51 -4.80
C LEU A 317 -0.19 20.23 -3.80
N CYS A 318 1.12 20.18 -4.00
CA CYS A 318 2.08 20.90 -3.17
C CYS A 318 1.90 22.43 -3.25
N SER A 319 1.56 22.97 -4.42
CA SER A 319 1.32 24.42 -4.57
C SER A 319 0.01 24.84 -3.90
N GLU A 320 -1.08 24.10 -4.10
CA GLU A 320 -2.39 24.36 -3.49
C GLU A 320 -2.31 24.26 -1.95
N ALA A 321 -1.68 23.21 -1.42
CA ALA A 321 -1.53 23.01 0.03
C ALA A 321 -0.71 24.14 0.70
N LYS A 322 0.32 24.66 0.00
CA LYS A 322 1.10 25.83 0.46
C LYS A 322 0.20 27.07 0.50
N GLY A 323 -0.59 27.30 -0.54
CA GLY A 323 -1.49 28.43 -0.66
C GLY A 323 -2.61 28.46 0.38
N MET A 324 -3.13 27.29 0.75
CA MET A 324 -4.20 27.13 1.74
C MET A 324 -3.70 27.12 3.21
N LYS A 325 -2.41 27.41 3.46
CA LYS A 325 -1.78 27.37 4.81
C LYS A 325 -2.08 26.09 5.61
N GLN A 326 -2.15 24.93 4.94
CA GLN A 326 -2.43 23.64 5.58
C GLN A 326 -1.21 23.12 6.36
N THR A 327 -0.99 23.66 7.57
CA THR A 327 0.19 23.44 8.42
C THR A 327 0.59 21.98 8.60
N ALA A 328 -0.37 21.05 8.69
CA ALA A 328 -0.13 19.61 8.81
C ALA A 328 0.63 19.00 7.60
N ILE A 329 0.50 19.59 6.41
CA ILE A 329 1.08 19.12 5.15
C ILE A 329 2.30 19.96 4.77
N THR A 330 2.33 21.24 5.15
CA THR A 330 3.39 22.20 4.79
C THR A 330 4.80 21.69 5.09
N SER A 331 5.00 20.98 6.21
CA SER A 331 6.31 20.42 6.59
C SER A 331 6.86 19.37 5.62
N LYS A 332 6.00 18.70 4.84
CA LYS A 332 6.38 17.62 3.90
C LYS A 332 6.60 18.12 2.48
N ILE A 333 6.14 19.33 2.17
CA ILE A 333 6.22 19.91 0.82
C ILE A 333 7.67 20.09 0.34
N PRO A 334 8.61 20.65 1.13
CA PRO A 334 9.97 20.90 0.63
C PRO A 334 10.70 19.62 0.22
N ALA A 335 10.60 18.57 1.05
CA ALA A 335 11.19 17.26 0.76
C ALA A 335 10.57 16.66 -0.51
N THR A 336 9.24 16.71 -0.62
CA THR A 336 8.52 16.18 -1.79
C THR A 336 8.94 16.90 -3.06
N LYS A 337 8.91 18.24 -3.10
CA LYS A 337 9.31 19.03 -4.28
C LYS A 337 10.73 18.69 -4.73
N ARG A 338 11.66 18.57 -3.79
CA ARG A 338 13.05 18.13 -4.07
C ARG A 338 13.09 16.77 -4.76
N SER A 339 12.33 15.78 -4.28
CA SER A 339 12.25 14.45 -4.91
C SER A 339 11.72 14.54 -6.36
N LEU A 340 10.70 15.36 -6.60
CA LEU A 340 10.13 15.56 -7.94
C LEU A 340 11.11 16.25 -8.91
N GLU A 341 11.88 17.23 -8.44
CA GLU A 341 12.93 17.89 -9.22
C GLU A 341 14.06 16.93 -9.60
N ARG A 342 14.52 16.12 -8.63
CA ARG A 342 15.52 15.07 -8.88
C ARG A 342 15.03 14.08 -9.93
N PHE A 343 13.77 13.64 -9.84
CA PHE A 343 13.17 12.78 -10.85
C PHE A 343 13.24 13.39 -12.26
N LEU A 344 12.89 14.66 -12.41
CA LEU A 344 13.00 15.34 -13.71
C LEU A 344 14.45 15.37 -14.24
N PHE A 345 15.43 15.59 -13.36
CA PHE A 345 16.84 15.59 -13.74
C PHE A 345 17.30 14.20 -14.21
N HIS A 346 16.98 13.15 -13.46
CA HIS A 346 17.31 11.76 -13.82
C HIS A 346 16.66 11.35 -15.15
N VAL A 347 15.39 11.71 -15.38
CA VAL A 347 14.70 11.45 -16.66
C VAL A 347 15.38 12.16 -17.82
N LYS A 348 15.81 13.42 -17.64
CA LYS A 348 16.58 14.13 -18.67
C LYS A 348 17.91 13.42 -18.97
N ALA A 349 18.63 13.00 -17.94
CA ALA A 349 19.89 12.28 -18.09
C ALA A 349 19.68 10.98 -18.89
N LEU A 350 18.72 10.14 -18.50
CA LEU A 350 18.39 8.88 -19.19
C LEU A 350 18.09 9.08 -20.67
N LEU A 351 17.29 10.10 -21.00
CA LEU A 351 16.93 10.37 -22.39
C LEU A 351 18.12 10.91 -23.18
N HIS A 352 19.00 11.70 -22.56
CA HIS A 352 20.21 12.20 -23.21
C HIS A 352 21.27 11.11 -23.43
N THR A 353 21.46 10.20 -22.46
CA THR A 353 22.42 9.09 -22.58
C THR A 353 21.95 8.03 -23.57
N THR A 354 20.63 7.87 -23.72
CA THR A 354 20.07 6.73 -24.47
C THR A 354 19.44 7.09 -25.82
N SER A 355 19.25 8.38 -26.11
CA SER A 355 18.80 8.81 -27.44
C SER A 355 19.99 9.15 -28.35
N ARG A 356 20.31 8.25 -29.28
CA ARG A 356 20.99 8.64 -30.52
C ARG A 356 20.00 9.39 -31.43
N GLY A 357 19.51 10.56 -30.98
CA GLY A 357 18.75 11.50 -31.83
C GLY A 357 17.22 11.43 -31.79
N SER A 358 16.57 10.98 -30.71
CA SER A 358 15.11 11.19 -30.58
C SER A 358 14.82 12.52 -29.88
N ASN A 359 14.26 13.49 -30.62
CA ASN A 359 13.83 14.79 -30.11
C ASN A 359 12.76 14.63 -29.02
N PHE A 360 13.19 14.61 -27.76
CA PHE A 360 12.31 14.67 -26.61
C PHE A 360 11.95 16.12 -26.31
N TRP A 361 10.68 16.47 -26.47
CA TRP A 361 10.15 17.79 -26.16
C TRP A 361 9.57 17.81 -24.73
N MET A 362 10.30 18.43 -23.81
CA MET A 362 9.82 18.73 -22.46
C MET A 362 9.07 20.06 -22.49
N GLY A 363 7.75 20.01 -22.61
CA GLY A 363 6.92 21.21 -22.60
C GLY A 363 7.04 22.00 -21.28
N SER A 364 7.04 23.32 -21.38
CA SER A 364 7.09 24.24 -20.24
C SER A 364 5.95 24.01 -19.24
N LEU A 365 6.28 24.03 -17.96
CA LEU A 365 5.29 23.87 -16.87
C LEU A 365 4.48 25.17 -16.74
N LYS A 366 3.24 25.19 -17.24
CA LYS A 366 2.27 26.24 -16.89
C LYS A 366 1.64 25.90 -15.53
N HIS A 367 1.50 26.89 -14.65
CA HIS A 367 0.87 26.68 -13.35
C HIS A 367 -0.62 26.41 -13.54
N LYS A 368 -1.07 25.20 -13.18
CA LYS A 368 -2.45 24.74 -13.35
C LYS A 368 -2.98 24.15 -12.05
N ASP A 369 -4.25 24.39 -11.76
CA ASP A 369 -4.98 23.72 -10.68
C ASP A 369 -5.25 22.24 -11.02
N LEU A 370 -5.80 21.48 -10.07
CA LEU A 370 -6.19 20.10 -10.29
C LEU A 370 -7.27 19.91 -11.37
N ARG A 371 -7.97 20.98 -11.79
CA ARG A 371 -8.98 20.99 -12.87
C ARG A 371 -8.38 21.36 -14.23
N GLY A 372 -7.10 21.70 -14.28
CA GLY A 372 -6.38 22.06 -15.49
C GLY A 372 -6.51 23.52 -15.91
N GLN A 373 -7.15 24.37 -15.10
CA GLN A 373 -7.25 25.81 -15.32
C GLN A 373 -5.91 26.47 -15.01
N ILE A 374 -5.53 27.48 -15.80
CA ILE A 374 -4.27 28.22 -15.60
C ILE A 374 -4.45 29.15 -14.40
N VAL A 375 -3.59 29.00 -13.39
CA VAL A 375 -3.61 29.83 -12.17
C VAL A 375 -2.41 30.76 -12.20
N SER A 376 -2.59 32.02 -11.77
CA SER A 376 -1.47 32.94 -11.63
C SER A 376 -0.45 32.39 -10.63
N SER A 377 0.82 32.35 -11.03
CA SER A 377 1.95 31.95 -10.16
C SER A 377 2.16 32.90 -8.97
N GLN A 378 1.49 34.05 -8.95
CA GLN A 378 1.58 35.08 -7.90
C GLN A 378 0.34 35.13 -6.97
N ALA A 379 -0.69 34.29 -7.16
CA ALA A 379 -1.92 34.34 -6.35
C ALA A 379 -1.76 33.83 -4.90
N TYR A 380 -0.55 33.46 -4.48
CA TYR A 380 -0.24 33.02 -3.11
C TYR A 380 0.88 33.86 -2.45
N VAL A 381 1.07 35.09 -2.92
CA VAL A 381 1.93 36.05 -2.21
C VAL A 381 1.26 36.43 -0.90
N ASP A 382 2.03 36.34 0.18
CA ASP A 382 1.65 36.78 1.52
C ASP A 382 0.95 38.14 1.50
N ASN A 383 -0.27 38.20 2.05
CA ASN A 383 -0.70 39.40 2.76
C ASN A 383 0.09 39.44 4.08
N GLU A 384 1.36 39.79 3.99
CA GLU A 384 2.11 40.48 5.04
C GLU A 384 2.24 41.93 4.57
N ALA A 385 1.11 42.62 4.56
CA ALA A 385 1.06 44.07 4.48
C ALA A 385 0.26 44.53 5.69
N ASP A 386 0.91 44.50 6.85
CA ASP A 386 0.57 45.35 7.97
C ASP A 386 1.90 45.85 8.58
N ASP A 387 1.94 47.17 8.76
CA ASP A 387 2.86 47.98 9.55
C ASP A 387 4.32 48.12 9.08
N VAL A 388 4.53 49.02 8.12
CA VAL A 388 5.50 50.11 8.32
C VAL A 388 4.94 51.41 7.72
N GLU A 389 4.33 52.23 8.57
CA GLU A 389 4.20 53.66 8.32
C GLU A 389 5.61 54.28 8.30
N GLU A 390 6.09 54.74 7.16
CA GLU A 390 7.04 55.86 7.14
C GLU A 390 6.68 56.86 6.04
N ASN A 391 6.37 58.06 6.52
CA ASN A 391 6.18 59.31 5.79
C ASN A 391 7.17 59.50 4.64
N MET A 392 6.67 59.79 3.44
CA MET A 392 7.35 60.69 2.53
C MET A 392 6.32 61.67 1.95
N SER A 393 6.30 62.86 2.56
CA SER A 393 5.71 64.08 2.03
C SER A 393 6.21 64.35 0.61
N GLY A 394 5.29 64.71 -0.28
CA GLY A 394 5.58 64.97 -1.68
C GLY A 394 6.37 66.25 -1.91
N GLU A 395 6.99 66.30 -3.09
CA GLU A 395 7.03 67.48 -3.95
C GLU A 395 7.31 67.00 -5.39
N GLU A 396 6.61 67.64 -6.31
CA GLU A 396 6.49 67.36 -7.74
C GLU A 396 7.72 67.85 -8.56
N PRO A 397 7.81 67.47 -9.85
CA PRO A 397 9.06 67.44 -10.63
C PRO A 397 9.34 68.77 -11.34
N MET A 398 10.60 69.09 -11.66
CA MET A 398 10.94 69.95 -12.81
C MET A 398 12.34 69.72 -13.38
N GLU A 399 12.32 69.46 -14.69
CA GLU A 399 13.12 70.01 -15.79
C GLU A 399 14.66 70.00 -15.77
N ASP A 400 15.19 69.32 -16.81
CA ASP A 400 16.50 69.49 -17.41
C ASP A 400 16.74 70.94 -17.87
N ASP A 401 17.96 71.47 -17.63
CA ASP A 401 18.70 72.15 -18.69
C ASP A 401 20.20 72.28 -18.34
N GLU A 402 21.03 71.67 -19.20
CA GLU A 402 22.44 72.01 -19.37
C GLU A 402 22.53 73.34 -20.12
N LEU A 403 23.27 74.31 -19.59
CA LEU A 403 23.82 75.42 -20.38
C LEU A 403 25.35 75.32 -20.35
N PRO A 404 26.02 75.65 -21.47
CA PRO A 404 26.67 76.95 -21.46
C PRO A 404 26.74 77.63 -22.84
N LEU A 405 26.31 78.90 -22.90
CA LEU A 405 27.13 80.09 -23.19
C LEU A 405 26.27 81.35 -23.39
#